data_AF-A0A852HAH4-F1
#
_entry.id   AF-A0A852HAH4-F1
#
_cell.length_a   1.000
_cell.length_b   1.000
_cell.length_c   1.000
_cell.angle_alpha   90.00
_cell.angle_beta   90.00
_cell.angle_gamma   90.00
#
_symmetry.space_group_name_H-M   'P 1'
#
loop_
_entity.id
_entity.type
_entity.pdbx_description
1 polymer ?
#
loop_
_entity_poly.entity_id
_entity_poly.type
_entity_poly.pdbx_seq_one_letter_code
_entity_poly.pdbx_strand_id
1 'polypeptide(L)'
;QKNDENGNCSGEGIEFPTTNLYELESRVLTDHWSIPYKREESLGKCLIASTYLARLGLSDSDENCKRFMDRCMPEAFKKLLTSSAVHKWGTEIHEGIYNMLMLLVDLVAERVKQDPIPVGLLGVLTMAFNPDNEYHFKNRMKVCQRNWAEVFGEGNMHAVSPISTFQKEPHGWLVDLVNR
;
A
#
# COMPACT_ATOMS: atom_id res chain seq x y z
N GLN A 1 44.70 -12.30 16.08
CA GLN A 1 43.94 -13.58 16.10
C GLN A 1 42.72 -13.37 16.99
N LYS A 2 41.55 -13.84 16.54
CA LYS A 2 40.16 -13.42 16.83
C LYS A 2 39.66 -12.31 15.90
N ASN A 3 38.53 -12.41 15.24
CA ASN A 3 37.71 -13.53 14.75
C ASN A 3 36.74 -12.89 13.75
N ASP A 4 36.41 -13.64 12.72
CA ASP A 4 35.49 -13.29 11.64
C ASP A 4 34.07 -13.00 12.15
N GLU A 5 33.45 -11.94 11.64
CA GLU A 5 32.02 -11.93 11.29
C GLU A 5 31.87 -11.20 9.94
N ASN A 6 32.22 -11.93 8.88
CA ASN A 6 31.80 -11.63 7.52
C ASN A 6 30.26 -11.68 7.48
N GLY A 7 29.62 -10.51 7.49
CA GLY A 7 28.25 -10.33 7.00
C GLY A 7 28.24 -10.57 5.49
N ASN A 8 28.23 -11.85 5.12
CA ASN A 8 28.12 -12.34 3.76
C ASN A 8 26.76 -11.92 3.17
N CYS A 9 26.69 -10.71 2.59
CA CYS A 9 25.65 -10.35 1.63
C CYS A 9 25.99 -10.99 0.28
N SER A 10 26.00 -12.32 0.23
CA SER A 10 25.97 -13.04 -1.04
C SER A 10 24.54 -12.98 -1.56
N GLY A 11 24.36 -12.50 -2.80
CA GLY A 11 23.08 -12.43 -3.48
C GLY A 11 22.38 -13.79 -3.57
N GLU A 12 21.57 -14.11 -2.56
CA GLU A 12 20.50 -15.07 -2.68
C GLU A 12 19.46 -14.48 -3.64
N GLY A 13 19.00 -15.29 -4.58
CA GLY A 13 18.14 -14.88 -5.69
C GLY A 13 16.98 -14.01 -5.22
N ILE A 14 16.74 -12.94 -5.96
CA ILE A 14 15.63 -12.03 -5.72
C ILE A 14 14.35 -12.78 -6.05
N GLU A 15 13.75 -13.41 -5.04
CA GLU A 15 12.57 -14.25 -5.21
C GLU A 15 11.34 -13.60 -4.57
N PHE A 16 10.22 -13.67 -5.28
CA PHE A 16 8.94 -13.27 -4.74
C PHE A 16 8.53 -14.18 -3.56
N PRO A 17 7.95 -13.66 -2.45
CA PRO A 17 7.63 -14.43 -1.26
C PRO A 17 6.38 -15.31 -1.46
N THR A 18 6.54 -16.38 -2.22
CA THR A 18 5.47 -17.27 -2.70
C THR A 18 4.66 -17.89 -1.55
N THR A 19 5.30 -18.29 -0.45
CA THR A 19 4.60 -18.81 0.74
C THR A 19 3.64 -17.78 1.33
N ASN A 20 4.06 -16.51 1.40
CA ASN A 20 3.22 -15.42 1.90
C ASN A 20 2.07 -15.11 0.93
N LEU A 21 2.28 -15.24 -0.38
CA LEU A 21 1.19 -15.11 -1.35
C LEU A 21 0.09 -16.15 -1.11
N TYR A 22 0.45 -17.42 -0.99
CA TYR A 22 -0.54 -18.48 -0.76
C TYR A 22 -1.28 -18.32 0.57
N GLU A 23 -0.56 -17.95 1.63
CA GLU A 23 -1.18 -17.63 2.90
C GLU A 23 -2.17 -16.47 2.75
N LEU A 24 -1.78 -15.39 2.09
CA LEU A 24 -2.63 -14.22 1.88
C LEU A 24 -3.87 -14.58 1.06
N GLU A 25 -3.71 -15.32 -0.05
CA GLU A 25 -4.82 -15.77 -0.88
C GLU A 25 -5.82 -16.61 -0.09
N SER A 26 -5.34 -17.53 0.76
CA SER A 26 -6.20 -18.38 1.60
C SER A 26 -7.07 -17.58 2.58
N ARG A 27 -6.59 -16.40 3.00
CA ARG A 27 -7.28 -15.51 3.93
C ARG A 27 -8.10 -14.42 3.25
N VAL A 28 -7.70 -13.98 2.06
CA VAL A 28 -8.38 -12.92 1.28
C VAL A 28 -9.55 -13.51 0.51
N LEU A 29 -9.41 -14.68 -0.10
CA LEU A 29 -10.38 -15.22 -1.07
C LEU A 29 -11.50 -16.07 -0.43
N THR A 30 -11.76 -15.85 0.86
CA THR A 30 -12.84 -16.48 1.63
C THR A 30 -13.85 -15.42 2.14
N ASP A 31 -15.03 -15.86 2.56
CA ASP A 31 -16.07 -14.98 3.13
C ASP A 31 -15.66 -14.45 4.51
N HIS A 32 -15.10 -15.32 5.37
CA HIS A 32 -14.57 -14.98 6.68
C HIS A 32 -13.10 -14.59 6.59
N TRP A 33 -12.85 -13.48 5.92
CA TRP A 33 -11.50 -13.03 5.61
C TRP A 33 -10.77 -12.45 6.84
N SER A 34 -9.44 -12.54 6.82
CA SER A 34 -8.56 -11.92 7.82
C SER A 34 -7.25 -11.51 7.16
N ILE A 35 -7.15 -10.25 6.75
CA ILE A 35 -6.03 -9.75 5.95
C ILE A 35 -4.90 -9.31 6.88
N PRO A 36 -3.72 -9.94 6.84
CA PRO A 36 -2.55 -9.47 7.57
C PRO A 36 -2.14 -8.09 7.05
N TYR A 37 -1.92 -7.13 7.94
CA TYR A 37 -1.78 -5.70 7.61
C TYR A 37 -0.46 -5.10 8.11
N LYS A 38 0.41 -5.88 8.77
CA LYS A 38 1.73 -5.42 9.20
C LYS A 38 2.77 -5.61 8.10
N ARG A 39 3.84 -4.83 8.16
CA ARG A 39 4.89 -4.79 7.14
C ARG A 39 5.61 -6.13 6.99
N GLU A 40 5.80 -6.81 8.11
CA GLU A 40 6.44 -8.11 8.27
C GLU A 40 5.51 -9.30 7.99
N GLU A 41 4.21 -9.02 7.77
CA GLU A 41 3.20 -10.01 7.43
C GLU A 41 2.98 -10.10 5.91
N SER A 42 2.09 -11.01 5.50
CA SER A 42 2.01 -11.48 4.12
C SER A 42 1.66 -10.41 3.09
N LEU A 43 0.74 -9.48 3.38
CA LEU A 43 0.45 -8.35 2.48
C LEU A 43 1.67 -7.41 2.35
N GLY A 44 2.28 -7.03 3.48
CA GLY A 44 3.44 -6.15 3.50
C GLY A 44 4.64 -6.72 2.77
N LYS A 45 4.95 -8.01 3.02
CA LYS A 45 6.04 -8.73 2.34
C LYS A 45 5.81 -8.81 0.83
N CYS A 46 4.60 -9.15 0.39
CA CYS A 46 4.29 -9.22 -1.04
C CYS A 46 4.39 -7.85 -1.71
N LEU A 47 3.89 -6.78 -1.06
CA LEU A 47 4.03 -5.41 -1.57
C LEU A 47 5.50 -5.01 -1.74
N ILE A 48 6.31 -5.18 -0.69
CA ILE A 48 7.74 -4.81 -0.71
C ILE A 48 8.50 -5.58 -1.79
N ALA A 49 8.29 -6.90 -1.88
CA ALA A 49 8.94 -7.72 -2.89
C ALA A 49 8.50 -7.33 -4.31
N SER A 50 7.19 -7.04 -4.51
CA SER A 50 6.69 -6.53 -5.79
C SER A 50 7.36 -5.22 -6.17
N THR A 51 7.49 -4.28 -5.22
CA THR A 51 8.13 -2.98 -5.47
C THR A 51 9.59 -3.18 -5.89
N TYR A 52 10.28 -4.11 -5.25
CA TYR A 52 11.67 -4.41 -5.57
C TYR A 52 11.82 -5.08 -6.95
N LEU A 53 10.98 -6.07 -7.27
CA LEU A 53 10.94 -6.68 -8.61
C LEU A 53 10.57 -5.66 -9.69
N ALA A 54 9.62 -4.76 -9.40
CA ALA A 54 9.26 -3.67 -10.31
C ALA A 54 10.48 -2.78 -10.57
N ARG A 55 11.24 -2.35 -9.55
CA ARG A 55 12.46 -1.54 -9.75
C ARG A 55 13.49 -2.20 -10.68
N LEU A 56 13.52 -3.52 -10.74
CA LEU A 56 14.45 -4.29 -11.56
C LEU A 56 13.90 -4.64 -12.95
N GLY A 57 12.66 -4.27 -13.26
CA GLY A 57 12.02 -4.68 -14.51
C GLY A 57 11.62 -6.17 -14.55
N LEU A 58 11.49 -6.80 -13.39
CA LEU A 58 11.26 -8.25 -13.27
C LEU A 58 9.85 -8.61 -12.82
N SER A 59 9.01 -7.64 -12.42
CA SER A 59 7.68 -7.90 -11.85
C SER A 59 6.74 -8.65 -12.79
N ASP A 60 6.85 -8.41 -14.10
CA ASP A 60 5.99 -9.03 -15.10
C ASP A 60 6.49 -10.42 -15.55
N SER A 61 7.77 -10.69 -15.30
CA SER A 61 8.42 -11.98 -15.60
C SER A 61 8.26 -12.98 -14.45
N ASP A 62 7.95 -12.51 -13.24
CA ASP A 62 7.65 -13.36 -12.09
C ASP A 62 6.14 -13.63 -12.00
N GLU A 63 5.75 -14.87 -12.27
CA GLU A 63 4.35 -15.30 -12.30
C GLU A 63 3.62 -15.10 -10.96
N ASN A 64 4.32 -15.23 -9.83
CA ASN A 64 3.72 -15.04 -8.51
C ASN A 64 3.52 -13.55 -8.20
N CYS A 65 4.49 -12.71 -8.56
CA CYS A 65 4.40 -11.26 -8.46
C CYS A 65 3.22 -10.74 -9.30
N LYS A 66 3.12 -11.19 -10.55
CA LYS A 66 2.00 -10.86 -11.44
C LYS A 66 0.67 -11.32 -10.87
N ARG A 67 0.57 -12.57 -10.42
CA ARG A 67 -0.64 -13.11 -9.78
C ARG A 67 -1.04 -12.31 -8.54
N PHE A 68 -0.08 -11.87 -7.74
CA PHE A 68 -0.34 -11.01 -6.60
C PHE A 68 -0.92 -9.66 -7.03
N MET A 69 -0.28 -8.97 -7.98
CA MET A 69 -0.71 -7.65 -8.48
C MET A 69 -2.07 -7.70 -9.20
N ASP A 70 -2.33 -8.75 -9.98
CA ASP A 70 -3.52 -8.84 -10.84
C ASP A 70 -4.75 -9.40 -10.10
N ARG A 71 -4.56 -10.13 -9.01
CA ARG A 71 -5.66 -10.85 -8.34
C ARG A 71 -5.70 -10.67 -6.82
N CYS A 72 -4.65 -11.05 -6.12
CA CYS A 72 -4.70 -11.12 -4.65
C CYS A 72 -4.73 -9.73 -4.00
N MET A 73 -3.87 -8.82 -4.44
CA MET A 73 -3.78 -7.45 -3.92
C MET A 73 -5.05 -6.62 -4.18
N PRO A 74 -5.64 -6.59 -5.40
CA PRO A 74 -6.89 -5.87 -5.62
C PRO A 74 -8.01 -6.29 -4.67
N GLU A 75 -8.20 -7.59 -4.45
CA GLU A 75 -9.22 -8.11 -3.54
C GLU A 75 -8.91 -7.78 -2.07
N ALA A 76 -7.63 -7.81 -1.68
CA ALA A 76 -7.23 -7.41 -0.34
C ALA A 76 -7.57 -5.93 -0.07
N PHE A 77 -7.17 -5.01 -0.94
CA PHE A 77 -7.47 -3.58 -0.76
C PHE A 77 -8.96 -3.28 -0.88
N LYS A 78 -9.69 -3.96 -1.76
CA LYS A 78 -11.15 -3.83 -1.83
C LYS A 78 -11.79 -4.12 -0.47
N LYS A 79 -11.41 -5.23 0.17
CA LYS A 79 -11.93 -5.59 1.49
C LYS A 79 -11.48 -4.62 2.60
N LEU A 80 -10.22 -4.19 2.58
CA LEU A 80 -9.68 -3.25 3.56
C LEU A 80 -10.28 -1.83 3.46
N LEU A 81 -10.71 -1.41 2.27
CA LEU A 81 -11.11 -0.01 2.02
C LEU A 81 -12.62 0.20 1.90
N THR A 82 -13.37 -0.83 1.51
CA THR A 82 -14.79 -0.68 1.14
C THR A 82 -15.75 -1.53 1.97
N SER A 83 -15.23 -2.44 2.81
CA SER A 83 -16.09 -3.27 3.66
C SER A 83 -16.65 -2.47 4.83
N SER A 84 -17.90 -2.73 5.22
CA SER A 84 -18.49 -2.16 6.44
C SER A 84 -17.73 -2.58 7.72
N ALA A 85 -16.93 -3.65 7.67
CA ALA A 85 -16.08 -4.11 8.77
C ALA A 85 -15.07 -3.04 9.22
N VAL A 86 -14.68 -2.13 8.31
CA VAL A 86 -13.77 -1.01 8.58
C VAL A 86 -14.19 -0.21 9.83
N HIS A 87 -15.49 -0.02 10.04
CA HIS A 87 -16.01 0.77 11.16
C HIS A 87 -15.83 0.10 12.52
N LYS A 88 -15.54 -1.20 12.54
CA LYS A 88 -15.42 -2.02 13.76
C LYS A 88 -13.98 -2.21 14.21
N TRP A 89 -12.99 -1.81 13.41
CA TRP A 89 -11.60 -2.01 13.74
C TRP A 89 -11.05 -0.95 14.71
N GLY A 90 -10.05 -1.36 15.49
CA GLY A 90 -9.30 -0.47 16.36
C GLY A 90 -8.26 0.36 15.60
N THR A 91 -7.75 1.41 16.25
CA THR A 91 -6.77 2.34 15.67
C THR A 91 -5.52 1.65 15.11
N GLU A 92 -4.98 0.63 15.80
CA GLU A 92 -3.80 -0.13 15.35
C GLU A 92 -3.99 -0.71 13.94
N ILE A 93 -5.17 -1.29 13.68
CA ILE A 93 -5.49 -1.88 12.37
C ILE A 93 -5.56 -0.77 11.32
N HIS A 94 -6.17 0.36 11.63
CA HIS A 94 -6.24 1.49 10.70
C HIS A 94 -4.85 2.01 10.34
N GLU A 95 -3.95 2.17 11.30
CA GLU A 95 -2.56 2.58 11.06
C GLU A 95 -1.78 1.54 10.25
N GLY A 96 -2.03 0.25 10.52
CA GLY A 96 -1.51 -0.84 9.71
C GLY A 96 -1.93 -0.75 8.24
N ILE A 97 -3.23 -0.58 7.98
CA ILE A 97 -3.77 -0.41 6.63
C ILE A 97 -3.16 0.83 5.96
N TYR A 98 -3.00 1.93 6.70
CA TYR A 98 -2.35 3.13 6.16
C TYR A 98 -0.93 2.84 5.69
N ASN A 99 -0.15 2.09 6.45
CA ASN A 99 1.18 1.66 6.05
C ASN A 99 1.16 0.77 4.79
N MET A 100 0.15 -0.09 4.64
CA MET A 100 -0.03 -0.90 3.41
C MET A 100 -0.38 -0.03 2.21
N LEU A 101 -1.19 1.02 2.39
CA LEU A 101 -1.48 2.00 1.34
C LEU A 101 -0.21 2.75 0.91
N MET A 102 0.67 3.12 1.84
CA MET A 102 1.95 3.74 1.49
C MET A 102 2.85 2.81 0.67
N LEU A 103 2.89 1.51 1.02
CA LEU A 103 3.60 0.51 0.23
C LEU A 103 2.99 0.29 -1.17
N LEU A 104 1.66 0.35 -1.28
CA LEU A 104 0.96 0.31 -2.57
C LEU A 104 1.38 1.49 -3.45
N VAL A 105 1.41 2.71 -2.91
CA VAL A 105 1.86 3.90 -3.64
C VAL A 105 3.30 3.72 -4.13
N ASP A 106 4.20 3.23 -3.27
CA ASP A 106 5.60 2.95 -3.65
C ASP A 106 5.68 1.93 -4.80
N LEU A 107 4.88 0.85 -4.77
CA LEU A 107 4.81 -0.12 -5.87
C LEU A 107 4.29 0.50 -7.17
N VAL A 108 3.19 1.26 -7.10
CA VAL A 108 2.60 1.89 -8.30
C VAL A 108 3.60 2.85 -8.91
N ALA A 109 4.26 3.68 -8.10
CA ALA A 109 5.26 4.64 -8.55
C ALA A 109 6.43 3.97 -9.30
N GLU A 110 6.83 2.76 -8.92
CA GLU A 110 7.87 2.01 -9.66
C GLU A 110 7.32 1.37 -10.94
N ARG A 111 6.12 0.78 -10.89
CA ARG A 111 5.58 0.04 -12.03
C ARG A 111 5.10 0.97 -13.16
N VAL A 112 4.66 2.20 -12.87
CA VAL A 112 4.25 3.17 -13.91
C VAL A 112 5.40 3.68 -14.78
N LYS A 113 6.66 3.50 -14.35
CA LYS A 113 7.86 3.87 -15.12
C LYS A 113 8.15 2.91 -16.28
N GLN A 114 7.41 1.82 -16.39
CA GLN A 114 7.68 0.69 -17.27
C GLN A 114 6.50 0.40 -18.19
N ASP A 115 6.80 -0.03 -19.41
CA ASP A 115 5.81 -0.52 -20.35
C ASP A 115 5.56 -2.02 -20.16
N PRO A 116 4.31 -2.50 -20.35
CA PRO A 116 3.11 -1.70 -20.57
C PRO A 116 2.67 -0.99 -19.29
N ILE A 117 1.92 0.12 -19.43
CA ILE A 117 1.31 0.83 -18.29
C ILE A 117 0.42 -0.14 -17.48
N PRO A 118 0.58 -0.22 -16.15
CA PRO A 118 -0.08 -1.23 -15.32
C PRO A 118 -1.53 -0.84 -14.97
N VAL A 119 -2.45 -0.92 -15.95
CA VAL A 119 -3.84 -0.45 -15.80
C VAL A 119 -4.58 -1.09 -14.61
N GLY A 120 -4.37 -2.39 -14.37
CA GLY A 120 -4.98 -3.08 -13.22
C GLY A 120 -4.54 -2.48 -11.88
N LEU A 121 -3.24 -2.20 -11.73
CA LEU A 121 -2.67 -1.58 -10.55
C LEU A 121 -3.15 -0.13 -10.36
N LEU A 122 -3.31 0.63 -11.45
CA LEU A 122 -3.91 1.98 -11.41
C LEU A 122 -5.37 1.94 -10.97
N GLY A 123 -6.11 0.86 -11.26
CA GLY A 123 -7.45 0.63 -10.71
C GLY A 123 -7.46 0.50 -9.19
N VAL A 124 -6.47 -0.21 -8.62
CA VAL A 124 -6.30 -0.31 -7.16
C VAL A 124 -5.92 1.06 -6.56
N LEU A 125 -5.05 1.82 -7.23
CA LEU A 125 -4.69 3.16 -6.80
C LEU A 125 -5.90 4.11 -6.79
N THR A 126 -6.76 4.01 -7.81
CA THR A 126 -8.01 4.79 -7.88
C THR A 126 -8.90 4.51 -6.66
N MET A 127 -9.03 3.24 -6.27
CA MET A 127 -9.77 2.86 -5.06
C MET A 127 -9.09 3.35 -3.78
N ALA A 128 -7.76 3.29 -3.72
CA ALA A 128 -6.96 3.80 -2.60
C ALA A 128 -7.08 5.31 -2.42
N PHE A 129 -7.26 6.07 -3.49
CA PHE A 129 -7.39 7.53 -3.46
C PHE A 129 -8.83 8.03 -3.44
N ASN A 130 -9.83 7.15 -3.48
CA ASN A 130 -11.24 7.54 -3.46
C ASN A 130 -11.63 8.05 -2.05
N PRO A 131 -11.90 9.36 -1.85
CA PRO A 131 -12.23 9.92 -0.54
C PRO A 131 -13.52 9.37 0.07
N ASP A 132 -14.40 8.81 -0.77
CA ASP A 132 -15.73 8.33 -0.38
C ASP A 132 -15.72 6.85 0.06
N ASN A 133 -14.57 6.17 0.03
CA ASN A 133 -14.49 4.80 0.52
C ASN A 133 -14.65 4.74 2.06
N GLU A 134 -15.07 3.58 2.57
CA GLU A 134 -15.37 3.40 4.00
C GLU A 134 -14.17 3.74 4.90
N TYR A 135 -12.96 3.41 4.45
CA TYR A 135 -11.73 3.67 5.20
C TYR A 135 -11.43 5.15 5.35
N HIS A 136 -11.51 5.92 4.26
CA HIS A 136 -11.28 7.36 4.28
C HIS A 136 -12.42 8.10 4.97
N PHE A 137 -13.67 7.66 4.78
CA PHE A 137 -14.80 8.20 5.53
C PHE A 137 -14.61 7.98 7.04
N LYS A 138 -14.19 6.78 7.47
CA LYS A 138 -13.90 6.50 8.89
C LYS A 138 -12.76 7.35 9.45
N ASN A 139 -11.78 7.70 8.62
CA ASN A 139 -10.57 8.44 9.01
C ASN A 139 -10.56 9.92 8.60
N ARG A 140 -11.68 10.48 8.13
CA ARG A 140 -11.79 11.86 7.62
C ARG A 140 -11.36 12.95 8.61
N MET A 141 -11.35 12.64 9.91
CA MET A 141 -10.89 13.54 10.97
C MET A 141 -9.37 13.50 11.22
N LYS A 142 -8.63 12.57 10.60
CA LYS A 142 -7.17 12.47 10.75
C LYS A 142 -6.49 13.67 10.10
N VAL A 143 -5.54 14.28 10.81
CA VAL A 143 -4.73 15.38 10.30
C VAL A 143 -3.53 14.86 9.51
N CYS A 144 -2.96 15.69 8.64
CA CYS A 144 -1.73 15.37 7.93
C CYS A 144 -0.60 15.11 8.93
N GLN A 145 0.19 14.09 8.69
CA GLN A 145 1.35 13.73 9.49
C GLN A 145 2.59 14.52 9.08
N ARG A 146 2.61 15.06 7.86
CA ARG A 146 3.72 15.82 7.30
C ARG A 146 3.27 17.19 6.82
N ASN A 147 4.13 18.19 6.99
CA ASN A 147 3.95 19.49 6.36
C ASN A 147 4.45 19.43 4.90
N TRP A 148 3.55 19.17 3.95
CA TRP A 148 3.90 19.04 2.53
C TRP A 148 4.28 20.36 1.85
N ALA A 149 3.91 21.51 2.44
CA ALA A 149 4.35 22.81 1.95
C ALA A 149 5.87 22.99 2.12
N GLU A 150 6.51 22.35 3.10
CA GLU A 150 7.97 22.36 3.25
C GLU A 150 8.69 21.48 2.21
N VAL A 151 7.97 20.51 1.61
CA VAL A 151 8.52 19.57 0.62
C VAL A 151 8.41 20.13 -0.79
N PHE A 152 7.22 20.62 -1.15
CA PHE A 152 6.92 21.10 -2.51
C PHE A 152 6.95 22.62 -2.66
N GLY A 153 6.90 23.36 -1.55
CA GLY A 153 6.61 24.79 -1.51
C GLY A 153 5.11 25.08 -1.38
N GLU A 154 4.78 26.26 -0.85
CA GLU A 154 3.39 26.71 -0.74
C GLU A 154 2.70 26.74 -2.11
N GLY A 155 1.49 26.19 -2.19
CA GLY A 155 0.69 26.13 -3.42
C GLY A 155 1.08 25.04 -4.42
N ASN A 156 2.17 24.30 -4.20
CA ASN A 156 2.67 23.27 -5.13
C ASN A 156 2.31 21.83 -4.71
N MET A 157 1.52 21.65 -3.66
CA MET A 157 1.07 20.33 -3.22
C MET A 157 0.08 19.73 -4.23
N HIS A 158 0.13 18.42 -4.43
CA HIS A 158 -0.77 17.68 -5.30
C HIS A 158 -2.18 17.51 -4.71
N ALA A 159 -2.27 17.44 -3.39
CA ALA A 159 -3.52 17.45 -2.65
C ALA A 159 -3.45 18.41 -1.45
N VAL A 160 -4.58 19.03 -1.12
CA VAL A 160 -4.73 19.90 0.04
C VAL A 160 -6.03 19.59 0.78
N SER A 161 -6.01 19.71 2.10
CA SER A 161 -7.23 19.56 2.90
C SER A 161 -8.27 20.61 2.51
N PRO A 162 -9.58 20.27 2.55
CA PRO A 162 -10.64 21.25 2.31
C PRO A 162 -10.58 22.40 3.32
N ILE A 163 -10.79 23.64 2.85
CA ILE A 163 -10.70 24.88 3.66
C ILE A 163 -11.98 25.14 4.49
N SER A 164 -12.90 24.17 4.59
CA SER A 164 -14.26 24.35 5.13
C SER A 164 -14.31 25.05 6.49
N THR A 165 -15.10 26.12 6.56
CA THR A 165 -15.32 26.95 7.76
C THR A 165 -16.29 26.34 8.77
N PHE A 166 -17.08 25.34 8.38
CA PHE A 166 -18.20 24.85 9.19
C PHE A 166 -17.96 23.45 9.80
N GLN A 167 -17.24 22.56 9.11
CA GLN A 167 -16.80 21.28 9.63
C GLN A 167 -15.42 20.95 9.05
N LYS A 168 -14.40 20.93 9.90
CA LYS A 168 -13.02 20.58 9.51
C LYS A 168 -12.89 19.07 9.46
N GLU A 169 -13.24 18.48 8.32
CA GLU A 169 -12.82 17.13 7.95
C GLU A 169 -11.52 17.27 7.16
N PRO A 170 -10.33 17.17 7.79
CA PRO A 170 -9.05 17.42 7.14
C PRO A 170 -8.68 16.39 6.07
N HIS A 171 -9.20 15.15 6.15
CA HIS A 171 -8.79 14.03 5.29
C HIS A 171 -7.27 13.85 5.19
N GLY A 172 -6.55 14.14 6.27
CA GLY A 172 -5.10 14.33 6.25
C GLY A 172 -4.32 13.09 5.83
N TRP A 173 -4.76 11.90 6.19
CA TRP A 173 -4.15 10.66 5.71
C TRP A 173 -4.28 10.48 4.18
N LEU A 174 -5.42 10.86 3.59
CA LEU A 174 -5.55 10.82 2.13
C LEU A 174 -4.69 11.89 1.47
N VAL A 175 -4.64 13.10 2.04
CA VAL A 175 -3.76 14.17 1.57
C VAL A 175 -2.29 13.74 1.61
N ASP A 176 -1.87 13.07 2.69
CA ASP A 176 -0.52 12.52 2.82
C ASP A 176 -0.22 11.44 1.77
N LEU A 177 -1.19 10.57 1.48
CA LEU A 177 -1.02 9.50 0.49
C LEU A 177 -0.85 10.05 -0.94
N VAL A 178 -1.59 11.09 -1.31
CA VAL A 178 -1.53 11.67 -2.67
C VAL A 178 -0.26 12.52 -2.86
N ASN A 179 0.21 13.18 -1.81
CA ASN A 179 1.41 14.02 -1.86
C ASN A 179 2.73 13.24 -1.72
N ARG A 180 2.68 11.93 -1.48
CA ARG A 180 3.88 11.11 -1.24
C ARG A 180 4.75 10.91 -2.47
#